data_AF-A0A378XZ95-F1
#
_entry.id   AF-A0A378XZ95-F1
#
_cell.length_a   1.000
_cell.length_b   1.000
_cell.length_c   1.000
_cell.angle_alpha   90.00
_cell.angle_beta   90.00
_cell.angle_gamma   90.00
#
_symmetry.space_group_name_H-M   'P 1'
#
loop_
_entity.id
_entity.type
_entity.pdbx_description
1 polymer ?
#
loop_
_entity_poly.entity_id
_entity_poly.type
_entity_poly.pdbx_seq_one_letter_code
_entity_poly.pdbx_strand_id
1 'polypeptide(L)'
;MSKYELSLSKDYVPDWTLVDAIRELFQNALDQQTISDDNKMFFEFDAEAQALHIGNKSSVLNVKTLLLGSSSKRDDPNTIGQFGEGYKIATLVLTRLNKPVTFYNYGAKEVWKPRFVNSRRYGEEILTFFVDKKYPWEKVPDNNLTIIIENITNQEYQDIVESDLHLQEVGKIIESSFGRILEEEKYKGKVFVNGLFVCNYSEYTQGYDFKPEYIKIDRDRKLADSFELKWLSSRMLSGVNSNKTVDMIKNSSPDVQYITSAYATNANNKLREIVDNVYDDFRNEHGENAIPVSNQEEYTEVSKSAKYRPVYVSSSHAIAIKTSHKYVKPALEPEKKESVNKRLVSWLDSHKQSLSKKAIKQLEEIIEDVVE
;
A
#
# COMPACT_ATOMS: atom_id res chain seq x y z
N MET A 1 -2.65 47.42 -4.86
CA MET A 1 -2.04 46.09 -4.75
C MET A 1 -1.40 45.99 -3.37
N SER A 2 -1.89 45.09 -2.54
CA SER A 2 -1.35 44.82 -1.19
C SER A 2 -0.26 43.75 -1.28
N LYS A 3 0.77 43.84 -0.43
CA LYS A 3 1.91 42.91 -0.39
C LYS A 3 1.86 42.09 0.90
N TYR A 4 1.95 40.77 0.78
CA TYR A 4 2.00 39.84 1.91
C TYR A 4 3.24 38.96 1.79
N GLU A 5 4.23 39.24 2.63
CA GLU A 5 5.47 38.46 2.71
C GLU A 5 5.24 37.20 3.55
N LEU A 6 5.59 36.03 3.02
CA LEU A 6 5.65 34.81 3.79
C LEU A 6 7.10 34.59 4.22
N SER A 7 7.31 34.26 5.50
CA SER A 7 8.63 33.87 6.02
C SER A 7 9.02 32.46 5.55
N LEU A 8 9.02 32.25 4.24
CA LEU A 8 9.34 31.01 3.54
C LEU A 8 10.42 31.32 2.50
N SER A 9 11.62 30.77 2.69
CA SER A 9 12.71 30.88 1.73
C SER A 9 12.44 30.04 0.50
N LYS A 10 12.96 30.47 -0.66
CA LYS A 10 12.86 29.76 -1.94
C LYS A 10 13.21 28.27 -1.88
N ASP A 11 14.20 27.91 -1.06
CA ASP A 11 14.73 26.54 -0.99
C ASP A 11 14.03 25.65 0.06
N TYR A 12 12.94 26.14 0.67
CA TYR A 12 12.13 25.30 1.56
C TYR A 12 11.53 24.11 0.80
N VAL A 13 11.40 22.95 1.47
CA VAL A 13 10.99 21.66 0.86
C VAL A 13 11.70 21.34 -0.47
N PRO A 14 13.04 21.16 -0.46
CA PRO A 14 13.81 20.98 -1.69
C PRO A 14 13.42 19.72 -2.47
N ASP A 15 12.95 18.68 -1.78
CA ASP A 15 12.55 17.40 -2.38
C ASP A 15 11.22 17.47 -3.16
N TRP A 16 10.40 18.50 -2.93
CA TRP A 16 9.09 18.60 -3.59
C TRP A 16 9.24 18.93 -5.08
N THR A 17 8.56 18.12 -5.90
CA THR A 17 8.50 18.24 -7.35
C THR A 17 7.28 19.04 -7.81
N LEU A 18 7.17 19.26 -9.13
CA LEU A 18 5.97 19.81 -9.74
C LEU A 18 4.71 18.98 -9.38
N VAL A 19 4.84 17.66 -9.47
CA VAL A 19 3.74 16.71 -9.21
C VAL A 19 3.28 16.83 -7.76
N ASP A 20 4.20 16.94 -6.79
CA ASP A 20 3.85 17.12 -5.37
C ASP A 20 3.06 18.41 -5.13
N ALA A 21 3.49 19.51 -5.74
CA ALA A 21 2.82 20.79 -5.60
C ALA A 21 1.43 20.80 -6.23
N ILE A 22 1.27 20.24 -7.44
CA ILE A 22 -0.04 20.15 -8.10
C ILE A 22 -0.98 19.21 -7.35
N ARG A 23 -0.49 18.06 -6.88
CA ARG A 23 -1.26 17.13 -6.06
C ARG A 23 -1.81 17.79 -4.80
N GLU A 24 -1.00 18.62 -4.13
CA GLU A 24 -1.46 19.34 -2.94
C GLU A 24 -2.57 20.36 -3.27
N LEU A 25 -2.50 21.04 -4.43
CA LEU A 25 -3.60 21.90 -4.89
C LEU A 25 -4.85 21.10 -5.28
N PHE A 26 -4.68 19.97 -5.96
CA PHE A 26 -5.76 19.05 -6.32
C PHE A 26 -6.51 18.56 -5.08
N GLN A 27 -5.77 18.08 -4.07
CA GLN A 27 -6.34 17.64 -2.80
C GLN A 27 -7.11 18.73 -2.08
N ASN A 28 -6.58 19.96 -2.09
CA ASN A 28 -7.30 21.08 -1.50
C ASN A 28 -8.63 21.32 -2.22
N ALA A 29 -8.69 21.19 -3.54
CA ALA A 29 -9.93 21.31 -4.29
C ALA A 29 -10.89 20.12 -4.06
N LEU A 30 -10.38 18.89 -4.02
CA LEU A 30 -11.18 17.69 -3.74
C LEU A 30 -11.77 17.70 -2.34
N ASP A 31 -10.97 18.01 -1.30
CA ASP A 31 -11.44 18.15 0.08
C ASP A 31 -12.63 19.13 0.17
N GLN A 32 -12.55 20.24 -0.55
CA GLN A 32 -13.59 21.27 -0.55
C GLN A 32 -14.88 20.83 -1.22
N GLN A 33 -14.82 19.97 -2.22
CA GLN A 33 -16.00 19.32 -2.79
C GLN A 33 -16.56 18.26 -1.85
N THR A 34 -15.71 17.48 -1.19
CA THR A 34 -16.15 16.44 -0.23
C THR A 34 -16.89 17.03 0.96
N ILE A 35 -16.48 18.20 1.45
CA ILE A 35 -17.18 18.93 2.53
C ILE A 35 -18.54 19.46 2.07
N SER A 36 -18.63 19.89 0.82
CA SER A 36 -19.82 20.54 0.27
C SER A 36 -20.01 20.12 -1.18
N ASP A 37 -20.97 19.24 -1.44
CA ASP A 37 -21.22 18.69 -2.78
C ASP A 37 -21.50 19.76 -3.85
N ASP A 38 -22.08 20.91 -3.47
CA ASP A 38 -22.34 22.05 -4.35
C ASP A 38 -21.08 22.85 -4.69
N ASN A 39 -19.97 22.62 -3.98
CA ASN A 39 -18.68 23.25 -4.18
C ASN A 39 -17.81 22.44 -5.16
N LYS A 40 -18.39 22.14 -6.33
CA LYS A 40 -17.78 21.28 -7.35
C LYS A 40 -16.37 21.74 -7.69
N MET A 41 -15.43 20.81 -7.66
CA MET A 41 -14.07 21.03 -8.12
C MET A 41 -13.99 20.93 -9.64
N PHE A 42 -12.98 21.56 -10.22
CA PHE A 42 -12.59 21.35 -11.62
C PHE A 42 -11.08 21.26 -11.73
N PHE A 43 -10.62 20.54 -12.76
CA PHE A 43 -9.22 20.33 -13.08
C PHE A 43 -9.07 20.20 -14.60
N GLU A 44 -8.61 21.25 -15.25
CA GLU A 44 -8.62 21.37 -16.71
C GLU A 44 -7.25 21.82 -17.21
N PHE A 45 -6.75 21.20 -18.28
CA PHE A 45 -5.47 21.57 -18.90
C PHE A 45 -5.69 22.06 -20.32
N ASP A 46 -5.22 23.27 -20.58
CA ASP A 46 -5.13 23.85 -21.91
C ASP A 46 -3.73 23.60 -22.47
N ALA A 47 -3.65 22.66 -23.42
CA ALA A 47 -2.40 22.28 -24.06
C ALA A 47 -1.82 23.36 -24.98
N GLU A 48 -2.67 24.23 -25.56
CA GLU A 48 -2.22 25.32 -26.43
C GLU A 48 -1.67 26.47 -25.60
N ALA A 49 -2.37 26.84 -24.52
CA ALA A 49 -1.93 27.88 -23.59
C ALA A 49 -0.86 27.38 -22.58
N GLN A 50 -0.62 26.07 -22.52
CA GLN A 50 0.25 25.42 -21.52
C GLN A 50 -0.14 25.79 -20.08
N ALA A 51 -1.45 25.82 -19.81
CA ALA A 51 -2.01 26.31 -18.57
C ALA A 51 -2.88 25.24 -17.90
N LEU A 52 -2.61 24.98 -16.62
CA LEU A 52 -3.42 24.10 -15.78
C LEU A 52 -4.33 24.94 -14.87
N HIS A 53 -5.61 24.62 -14.89
CA HIS A 53 -6.66 25.31 -14.16
C HIS A 53 -7.22 24.37 -13.09
N ILE A 54 -7.14 24.79 -11.82
CA ILE A 54 -7.63 24.03 -10.67
C ILE A 54 -8.48 24.96 -9.82
N GLY A 55 -9.63 24.51 -9.34
CA GLY A 55 -10.42 25.33 -8.43
C GLY A 55 -11.73 24.70 -8.01
N ASN A 56 -12.59 25.54 -7.45
CA ASN A 56 -13.91 25.14 -6.98
C ASN A 56 -14.96 26.21 -7.27
N LYS A 57 -16.21 25.75 -7.35
CA LYS A 57 -17.37 26.59 -7.60
C LYS A 57 -17.58 27.71 -6.58
N SER A 58 -17.45 27.41 -5.28
CA SER A 58 -17.88 28.28 -4.18
C SER A 58 -16.76 28.66 -3.20
N SER A 59 -15.59 28.02 -3.26
CA SER A 59 -14.46 28.35 -2.38
C SER A 59 -13.98 29.79 -2.54
N VAL A 60 -13.55 30.39 -1.44
CA VAL A 60 -12.99 31.76 -1.39
C VAL A 60 -11.79 31.76 -0.45
N LEU A 61 -10.66 32.30 -0.90
CA LEU A 61 -9.48 32.45 -0.06
C LEU A 61 -9.56 33.76 0.73
N ASN A 62 -9.33 33.70 2.03
CA ASN A 62 -9.17 34.91 2.85
C ASN A 62 -7.69 35.21 3.00
N VAL A 63 -7.27 36.47 2.93
CA VAL A 63 -5.88 36.87 3.18
C VAL A 63 -5.31 36.30 4.49
N LYS A 64 -6.14 36.09 5.52
CA LYS A 64 -5.73 35.43 6.77
C LYS A 64 -5.15 34.02 6.57
N THR A 65 -5.54 33.30 5.51
CA THR A 65 -4.98 31.97 5.19
C THR A 65 -3.52 32.04 4.76
N LEU A 66 -3.00 33.23 4.40
CA LEU A 66 -1.58 33.45 4.16
C LEU A 66 -0.74 33.34 5.45
N LEU A 67 -1.35 33.56 6.62
CA LEU A 67 -0.68 33.35 7.90
C LEU A 67 -0.40 31.86 8.12
N LEU A 68 0.85 31.50 8.41
CA LEU A 68 1.21 30.13 8.81
C LEU A 68 0.57 29.78 10.16
N GLY A 69 0.16 28.53 10.34
CA GLY A 69 -0.57 28.06 11.52
C GLY A 69 -2.06 28.45 11.58
N SER A 70 -2.55 29.34 10.72
CA SER A 70 -3.97 29.68 10.62
C SER A 70 -4.69 28.70 9.69
N SER A 71 -5.27 27.64 10.27
CA SER A 71 -6.06 26.64 9.55
C SER A 71 -7.50 26.61 10.05
N SER A 72 -8.47 26.58 9.14
CA SER A 72 -9.88 26.32 9.44
C SER A 72 -10.21 24.83 9.54
N LYS A 73 -9.23 23.94 9.28
CA LYS A 73 -9.41 22.48 9.11
C LYS A 73 -8.92 21.64 10.32
N ARG A 74 -8.52 22.26 11.44
CA ARG A 74 -7.85 21.54 12.55
C ARG A 74 -8.69 20.43 13.20
N ASP A 75 -10.02 20.49 13.11
CA ASP A 75 -10.93 19.58 13.80
C ASP A 75 -11.85 18.78 12.86
N ASP A 76 -11.65 18.82 11.53
CA ASP A 76 -12.50 18.09 10.57
C ASP A 76 -11.83 16.76 10.13
N PRO A 77 -12.36 15.60 10.57
CA PRO A 77 -11.81 14.28 10.23
C PRO A 77 -11.92 13.95 8.73
N ASN A 78 -12.72 14.69 7.96
CA ASN A 78 -12.93 14.46 6.53
C ASN A 78 -11.94 15.21 5.66
N THR A 79 -11.06 16.05 6.24
CA THR A 79 -10.04 16.77 5.48
C THR A 79 -8.68 16.12 5.64
N ILE A 80 -8.01 15.83 4.52
CA ILE A 80 -6.66 15.25 4.56
C ILE A 80 -5.63 16.32 4.95
N GLY A 81 -5.88 17.59 4.58
CA GLY A 81 -4.99 18.72 4.88
C GLY A 81 -5.17 19.30 6.29
N GLN A 82 -4.27 18.97 7.22
CA GLN A 82 -4.38 19.35 8.64
C GLN A 82 -3.94 20.80 8.95
N PHE A 83 -2.94 21.34 8.23
CA PHE A 83 -2.24 22.56 8.65
C PHE A 83 -2.66 23.85 7.94
N GLY A 84 -3.50 23.78 6.89
CA GLY A 84 -3.86 24.98 6.10
C GLY A 84 -2.65 25.65 5.42
N GLU A 85 -1.57 24.89 5.24
CA GLU A 85 -0.28 25.36 4.73
C GLU A 85 0.07 24.85 3.33
N GLY A 86 -0.57 23.77 2.91
CA GLY A 86 -0.25 23.05 1.68
C GLY A 86 -0.20 23.93 0.44
N TYR A 87 -1.25 24.72 0.17
CA TYR A 87 -1.27 25.56 -1.03
C TYR A 87 -0.15 26.63 -1.05
N LYS A 88 0.32 27.10 0.12
CA LYS A 88 1.44 28.06 0.23
C LYS A 88 2.75 27.39 -0.15
N ILE A 89 2.97 26.16 0.35
CA ILE A 89 4.14 25.34 0.03
C ILE A 89 4.10 24.92 -1.45
N ALA A 90 2.95 24.48 -1.96
CA ALA A 90 2.78 24.20 -3.39
C ALA A 90 3.12 25.42 -4.25
N THR A 91 2.61 26.61 -3.88
CA THR A 91 2.93 27.85 -4.60
C THR A 91 4.42 28.17 -4.58
N LEU A 92 5.10 27.94 -3.46
CA LEU A 92 6.54 28.12 -3.32
C LEU A 92 7.30 27.26 -4.32
N VAL A 93 6.97 25.97 -4.38
CA VAL A 93 7.59 24.99 -5.28
C VAL A 93 7.32 25.35 -6.74
N LEU A 94 6.07 25.66 -7.10
CA LEU A 94 5.70 26.06 -8.46
C LEU A 94 6.45 27.32 -8.90
N THR A 95 6.52 28.33 -8.03
CA THR A 95 7.26 29.58 -8.31
C THR A 95 8.76 29.28 -8.48
N ARG A 96 9.34 28.38 -7.66
CA ARG A 96 10.75 27.96 -7.78
C ARG A 96 11.03 27.25 -9.09
N LEU A 97 10.08 26.47 -9.58
CA LEU A 97 10.16 25.72 -10.84
C LEU A 97 9.80 26.58 -12.07
N ASN A 98 9.71 27.91 -11.93
CA ASN A 98 9.30 28.83 -12.99
C ASN A 98 7.95 28.49 -13.63
N LYS A 99 7.01 28.00 -12.81
CA LYS A 99 5.59 27.83 -13.15
C LYS A 99 4.80 28.99 -12.53
N PRO A 100 4.51 30.07 -13.28
CA PRO A 100 3.76 31.20 -12.75
C PRO A 100 2.41 30.72 -12.22
N VAL A 101 2.05 31.17 -11.01
CA VAL A 101 0.77 30.84 -10.39
C VAL A 101 -0.04 32.12 -10.27
N THR A 102 -1.30 32.10 -10.71
CA THR A 102 -2.24 33.19 -10.49
C THR A 102 -3.50 32.65 -9.83
N PHE A 103 -3.88 33.24 -8.69
CA PHE A 103 -5.14 32.95 -8.02
C PHE A 103 -6.17 34.00 -8.43
N TYR A 104 -7.20 33.57 -9.16
CA TYR A 104 -8.41 34.33 -9.42
C TYR A 104 -9.43 34.00 -8.33
N ASN A 105 -9.45 34.81 -7.28
CA ASN A 105 -10.34 34.67 -6.13
C ASN A 105 -11.58 35.53 -6.35
N TYR A 106 -12.38 35.15 -7.35
CA TYR A 106 -13.55 35.89 -7.82
C TYR A 106 -14.56 36.19 -6.70
N GLY A 107 -14.79 35.25 -5.79
CA GLY A 107 -15.71 35.45 -4.66
C GLY A 107 -15.28 36.60 -3.71
N ALA A 108 -13.99 36.89 -3.63
CA ALA A 108 -13.45 38.04 -2.89
C ALA A 108 -13.17 39.28 -3.78
N LYS A 109 -13.37 39.18 -5.09
CA LYS A 109 -12.96 40.18 -6.11
C LYS A 109 -11.47 40.50 -6.03
N GLU A 110 -10.65 39.46 -5.88
CA GLU A 110 -9.21 39.57 -5.71
C GLU A 110 -8.42 38.73 -6.72
N VAL A 111 -7.27 39.24 -7.17
CA VAL A 111 -6.26 38.48 -7.93
C VAL A 111 -5.00 38.41 -7.11
N TRP A 112 -4.49 37.20 -6.86
CA TRP A 112 -3.24 37.03 -6.12
C TRP A 112 -2.15 36.51 -7.07
N LYS A 113 -1.04 37.24 -7.12
CA LYS A 113 0.15 36.90 -7.92
C LYS A 113 1.36 36.73 -7.02
N PRO A 114 1.70 35.49 -6.62
CA PRO A 114 2.93 35.18 -5.91
C PRO A 114 4.19 35.39 -6.76
N ARG A 115 5.29 35.80 -6.12
CA ARG A 115 6.65 35.79 -6.69
C ARG A 115 7.70 35.87 -5.58
N PHE A 116 8.93 35.52 -5.89
CA PHE A 116 10.04 35.76 -4.99
C PHE A 116 10.42 37.25 -4.92
N VAL A 117 10.76 37.70 -3.72
CA VAL A 117 11.26 39.03 -3.44
C VAL A 117 12.46 38.91 -2.53
N ASN A 118 13.56 39.61 -2.86
CA ASN A 118 14.69 39.76 -1.96
C ASN A 118 14.26 40.51 -0.69
N SER A 119 14.22 39.79 0.43
CA SER A 119 13.94 40.37 1.74
C SER A 119 15.19 41.02 2.29
N ARG A 120 15.17 42.35 2.48
CA ARG A 120 16.27 43.05 3.17
C ARG A 120 16.39 42.64 4.64
N ARG A 121 15.29 42.18 5.25
CA ARG A 121 15.25 41.79 6.66
C ARG A 121 15.97 40.46 6.91
N TYR A 122 15.78 39.51 6.00
CA TYR A 122 16.34 38.17 6.13
C TYR A 122 17.58 37.96 5.26
N GLY A 123 17.85 38.83 4.28
CA GLY A 123 18.95 38.67 3.33
C GLY A 123 18.70 37.60 2.26
N GLU A 124 17.45 37.15 2.11
CA GLU A 124 17.08 35.97 1.31
C GLU A 124 15.88 36.23 0.39
N GLU A 125 15.75 35.43 -0.66
CA GLU A 125 14.53 35.41 -1.49
C GLU A 125 13.39 34.72 -0.74
N ILE A 126 12.29 35.45 -0.51
CA ILE A 126 11.10 34.94 0.17
C ILE A 126 9.88 34.95 -0.73
N LEU A 127 9.00 33.97 -0.56
CA LEU A 127 7.74 33.93 -1.27
C LEU A 127 6.84 35.09 -0.82
N THR A 128 6.35 35.89 -1.76
CA THR A 128 5.50 37.04 -1.47
C THR A 128 4.27 37.03 -2.35
N PHE A 129 3.08 37.17 -1.76
CA PHE A 129 1.82 37.32 -2.48
C PHE A 129 1.48 38.79 -2.71
N PHE A 130 1.13 39.13 -3.95
CA PHE A 130 0.61 40.44 -4.33
C PHE A 130 -0.87 40.33 -4.62
N VAL A 131 -1.70 41.04 -3.84
CA VAL A 131 -3.17 40.98 -3.94
C VAL A 131 -3.68 42.25 -4.59
N ASP A 132 -4.35 42.12 -5.73
CA ASP A 132 -5.06 43.21 -6.39
C ASP A 132 -6.57 43.09 -6.20
N LYS A 133 -7.22 44.23 -5.94
CA LYS A 133 -8.68 44.39 -5.76
C LYS A 133 -9.32 45.19 -6.89
N LYS A 134 -8.52 45.67 -7.84
CA LYS A 134 -8.94 46.61 -8.88
C LYS A 134 -9.41 45.94 -10.16
N TYR A 135 -9.68 44.64 -10.17
CA TYR A 135 -10.21 43.95 -11.35
C TYR A 135 -11.75 43.96 -11.32
N PRO A 136 -12.43 44.88 -12.04
CA PRO A 136 -13.84 44.73 -12.33
C PRO A 136 -13.99 43.66 -13.41
N TRP A 137 -14.21 42.42 -13.01
CA TRP A 137 -14.54 41.36 -13.96
C TRP A 137 -15.85 41.75 -14.68
N GLU A 138 -15.81 41.85 -16.01
CA GLU A 138 -17.03 42.07 -16.81
C GLU A 138 -17.96 40.84 -16.73
N LYS A 139 -17.36 39.66 -16.63
CA LYS A 139 -18.02 38.39 -16.38
C LYS A 139 -17.19 37.56 -15.41
N VAL A 140 -17.79 37.19 -14.29
CA VAL A 140 -17.20 36.22 -13.37
C VAL A 140 -17.54 34.81 -13.89
N PRO A 141 -16.57 33.90 -14.05
CA PRO A 141 -16.84 32.50 -14.36
C PRO A 141 -17.79 31.89 -13.32
N ASP A 142 -18.43 30.75 -13.60
CA ASP A 142 -19.29 30.03 -12.63
C ASP A 142 -18.47 29.37 -11.49
N ASN A 143 -17.29 29.90 -11.18
CA ASN A 143 -16.36 29.44 -10.17
C ASN A 143 -15.82 30.63 -9.35
N ASN A 144 -15.92 30.56 -8.02
CA ASN A 144 -15.45 31.61 -7.11
C ASN A 144 -13.93 31.60 -6.90
N LEU A 145 -13.27 30.47 -7.13
CA LEU A 145 -11.82 30.34 -7.03
C LEU A 145 -11.28 29.53 -8.22
N THR A 146 -10.34 30.14 -8.96
CA THR A 146 -9.55 29.47 -9.99
C THR A 146 -8.07 29.76 -9.75
N ILE A 147 -7.26 28.70 -9.65
CA ILE A 147 -5.81 28.77 -9.60
C ILE A 147 -5.31 28.34 -10.98
N ILE A 148 -4.60 29.24 -11.66
CA ILE A 148 -3.97 28.98 -12.94
C ILE A 148 -2.48 28.79 -12.71
N ILE A 149 -1.94 27.68 -13.20
CA ILE A 149 -0.52 27.37 -13.22
C ILE A 149 -0.07 27.35 -14.68
N GLU A 150 0.78 28.29 -15.05
CA GLU A 150 1.27 28.46 -16.42
C GLU A 150 2.57 27.67 -16.66
N ASN A 151 2.95 27.54 -17.93
CA ASN A 151 4.14 26.83 -18.41
C ASN A 151 4.13 25.33 -18.09
N ILE A 152 2.97 24.68 -18.05
CA ILE A 152 2.87 23.22 -17.90
C ILE A 152 3.02 22.58 -19.29
N THR A 153 4.04 21.76 -19.46
CA THR A 153 4.24 21.00 -20.70
C THR A 153 3.29 19.81 -20.76
N ASN A 154 3.02 19.30 -21.98
CA ASN A 154 2.20 18.11 -22.16
C ASN A 154 2.76 16.90 -21.38
N GLN A 155 4.09 16.72 -21.36
CA GLN A 155 4.71 15.63 -20.61
C GLN A 155 4.50 15.80 -19.09
N GLU A 156 4.74 17.00 -18.56
CA GLU A 156 4.49 17.27 -17.13
C GLU A 156 3.01 17.04 -16.76
N TYR A 157 2.08 17.39 -17.65
CA TYR A 157 0.67 17.10 -17.45
C TYR A 157 0.39 15.59 -17.44
N GLN A 158 1.02 14.80 -18.32
CA GLN A 158 0.91 13.34 -18.27
C GLN A 158 1.46 12.78 -16.96
N ASP A 159 2.60 13.27 -16.48
CA ASP A 159 3.17 12.84 -15.20
C ASP A 159 2.22 13.14 -14.02
N ILE A 160 1.54 14.30 -14.06
CA ILE A 160 0.50 14.67 -13.09
C ILE A 160 -0.67 13.70 -13.16
N VAL A 161 -1.21 13.44 -14.36
CA VAL A 161 -2.32 12.51 -14.57
C VAL A 161 -1.96 11.10 -14.10
N GLU A 162 -0.77 10.60 -14.41
CA GLU A 162 -0.31 9.28 -13.99
C GLU A 162 -0.20 9.15 -12.46
N SER A 163 0.09 10.26 -11.77
CA SER A 163 0.20 10.31 -10.30
C SER A 163 -1.13 10.37 -9.55
N ASP A 164 -2.25 10.56 -10.27
CA ASP A 164 -3.56 10.77 -9.67
C ASP A 164 -4.64 9.92 -10.38
N LEU A 165 -5.18 8.94 -9.67
CA LEU A 165 -6.23 8.04 -10.16
C LEU A 165 -7.56 8.76 -10.43
N HIS A 166 -7.77 9.96 -9.88
CA HIS A 166 -8.97 10.76 -10.14
C HIS A 166 -8.95 11.44 -11.52
N LEU A 167 -7.77 11.53 -12.13
CA LEU A 167 -7.55 12.18 -13.43
C LEU A 167 -7.51 11.20 -14.60
N GLN A 168 -7.70 9.91 -14.36
CA GLN A 168 -7.53 8.86 -15.37
C GLN A 168 -8.55 7.74 -15.21
N GLU A 169 -8.80 7.02 -16.30
CA GLU A 169 -9.52 5.75 -16.22
C GLU A 169 -8.60 4.64 -15.69
N VAL A 170 -9.07 4.02 -14.61
CA VAL A 170 -8.30 3.05 -13.83
C VAL A 170 -8.53 1.60 -14.33
N GLY A 171 -9.54 1.37 -15.17
CA GLY A 171 -9.84 0.04 -15.70
C GLY A 171 -10.42 -0.88 -14.62
N LYS A 172 -9.96 -2.14 -14.60
CA LYS A 172 -10.52 -3.16 -13.69
C LYS A 172 -10.04 -2.96 -12.26
N ILE A 173 -11.00 -2.78 -11.35
CA ILE A 173 -10.78 -2.58 -9.91
C ILE A 173 -11.50 -3.66 -9.12
N ILE A 174 -10.89 -4.10 -8.01
CA ILE A 174 -11.58 -4.86 -6.98
C ILE A 174 -11.69 -4.06 -5.68
N GLU A 175 -12.92 -3.83 -5.24
CA GLU A 175 -13.23 -3.12 -3.99
C GLU A 175 -12.94 -3.98 -2.76
N SER A 176 -12.34 -3.35 -1.75
CA SER A 176 -12.02 -3.94 -0.45
C SER A 176 -12.38 -2.97 0.67
N SER A 177 -12.57 -3.50 1.88
CA SER A 177 -12.82 -2.66 3.07
C SER A 177 -11.69 -1.66 3.33
N PHE A 178 -10.46 -1.98 2.93
CA PHE A 178 -9.27 -1.15 3.14
C PHE A 178 -8.91 -0.23 1.95
N GLY A 179 -9.63 -0.33 0.82
CA GLY A 179 -9.29 0.42 -0.39
C GLY A 179 -9.61 -0.36 -1.66
N ARG A 180 -8.88 -0.07 -2.74
CA ARG A 180 -9.08 -0.62 -4.08
C ARG A 180 -7.85 -1.38 -4.56
N ILE A 181 -8.03 -2.56 -5.13
CA ILE A 181 -6.98 -3.33 -5.80
C ILE A 181 -7.06 -3.01 -7.29
N LEU A 182 -5.94 -2.57 -7.87
CA LEU A 182 -5.84 -2.15 -9.26
C LEU A 182 -5.24 -3.28 -10.09
N GLU A 183 -6.00 -3.83 -11.03
CA GLU A 183 -5.61 -5.06 -11.75
C GLU A 183 -4.83 -4.82 -13.05
N GLU A 184 -4.91 -3.61 -13.62
CA GLU A 184 -4.18 -3.28 -14.84
C GLU A 184 -2.66 -3.31 -14.63
N GLU A 185 -1.91 -3.85 -15.60
CA GLU A 185 -0.45 -4.05 -15.49
C GLU A 185 0.31 -2.73 -15.23
N LYS A 186 -0.19 -1.59 -15.72
CA LYS A 186 0.41 -0.26 -15.48
C LYS A 186 0.47 0.15 -14.01
N TYR A 187 -0.32 -0.48 -13.14
CA TYR A 187 -0.35 -0.20 -11.71
C TYR A 187 0.45 -1.18 -10.87
N LYS A 188 1.01 -2.24 -11.47
CA LYS A 188 1.83 -3.20 -10.75
C LYS A 188 2.96 -2.50 -10.00
N GLY A 189 3.07 -2.79 -8.71
CA GLY A 189 4.08 -2.16 -7.86
C GLY A 189 3.73 -0.74 -7.43
N LYS A 190 2.63 -0.13 -7.88
CA LYS A 190 2.28 1.24 -7.50
C LYS A 190 1.40 1.26 -6.26
N VAL A 191 1.75 2.13 -5.33
CA VAL A 191 0.98 2.38 -4.11
C VAL A 191 0.38 3.76 -4.18
N PHE A 192 -0.94 3.80 -4.03
CA PHE A 192 -1.76 5.00 -3.94
C PHE A 192 -2.43 5.07 -2.57
N VAL A 193 -2.77 6.28 -2.14
CA VAL A 193 -3.63 6.51 -0.98
C VAL A 193 -4.68 7.55 -1.35
N ASN A 194 -5.95 7.17 -1.24
CA ASN A 194 -7.10 7.96 -1.67
C ASN A 194 -6.96 8.46 -3.13
N GLY A 195 -6.49 7.60 -4.02
CA GLY A 195 -6.28 7.90 -5.44
C GLY A 195 -4.94 8.55 -5.78
N LEU A 196 -4.10 8.89 -4.80
CA LEU A 196 -2.88 9.66 -5.06
C LEU A 196 -1.63 8.81 -4.92
N PHE A 197 -0.75 8.88 -5.90
CA PHE A 197 0.48 8.11 -5.92
C PHE A 197 1.37 8.49 -4.74
N VAL A 198 1.93 7.48 -4.09
CA VAL A 198 2.77 7.63 -2.89
C VAL A 198 4.16 7.08 -3.17
N CYS A 199 4.27 5.82 -3.57
CA CYS A 199 5.55 5.22 -3.90
C CYS A 199 5.40 4.01 -4.82
N ASN A 200 6.54 3.56 -5.35
CA ASN A 200 6.67 2.24 -5.95
C ASN A 200 7.14 1.25 -4.90
N TYR A 201 6.49 0.10 -4.85
CA TYR A 201 6.89 -1.09 -4.11
C TYR A 201 7.00 -2.26 -5.07
N SER A 202 8.20 -2.46 -5.61
CA SER A 202 8.48 -3.39 -6.72
C SER A 202 8.19 -4.86 -6.44
N GLU A 203 8.07 -5.24 -5.16
CA GLU A 203 7.68 -6.57 -4.73
C GLU A 203 6.19 -6.88 -5.00
N TYR A 204 5.34 -5.86 -5.14
CA TYR A 204 3.94 -6.11 -5.46
C TYR A 204 3.72 -6.55 -6.89
N THR A 205 2.82 -7.52 -7.00
CA THR A 205 2.33 -8.06 -8.26
C THR A 205 1.08 -7.35 -8.77
N GLN A 206 0.52 -6.42 -7.98
CA GLN A 206 -0.62 -5.55 -8.35
C GLN A 206 -0.40 -4.10 -7.91
N GLY A 207 -1.34 -3.23 -8.28
CA GLY A 207 -1.44 -1.89 -7.70
C GLY A 207 -2.44 -1.85 -6.55
N TYR A 208 -2.18 -0.97 -5.59
CA TYR A 208 -3.05 -0.81 -4.43
C TYR A 208 -3.33 0.66 -4.18
N ASP A 209 -4.60 0.99 -3.98
CA ASP A 209 -5.04 2.29 -3.51
C ASP A 209 -5.69 2.13 -2.13
N PHE A 210 -4.99 2.55 -1.08
CA PHE A 210 -5.44 2.39 0.30
C PHE A 210 -6.31 3.56 0.76
N LYS A 211 -7.25 3.29 1.67
CA LYS A 211 -7.93 4.38 2.40
C LYS A 211 -6.97 4.99 3.43
N PRO A 212 -7.02 6.32 3.63
CA PRO A 212 -6.08 7.03 4.50
C PRO A 212 -6.20 6.63 5.98
N GLU A 213 -7.35 6.11 6.42
CA GLU A 213 -7.56 5.65 7.80
C GLU A 213 -6.74 4.39 8.18
N TYR A 214 -6.25 3.63 7.20
CA TYR A 214 -5.52 2.38 7.44
C TYR A 214 -4.01 2.47 7.22
N ILE A 215 -3.51 3.60 6.74
CA ILE A 215 -2.10 3.75 6.39
C ILE A 215 -1.58 5.10 6.89
N LYS A 216 -0.51 5.06 7.67
CA LYS A 216 0.11 6.29 8.18
C LYS A 216 1.10 6.81 7.15
N ILE A 217 0.80 7.96 6.59
CA ILE A 217 1.73 8.70 5.74
C ILE A 217 2.25 9.91 6.52
N ASP A 218 3.54 10.20 6.40
CA ASP A 218 4.10 11.46 6.91
C ASP A 218 3.70 12.64 6.00
N ARG A 219 4.07 13.87 6.39
CA ARG A 219 3.78 15.09 5.62
C ARG A 219 4.31 15.00 4.18
N ASP A 220 5.48 14.41 4.01
CA ASP A 220 6.15 14.28 2.71
C ASP A 220 5.70 13.01 1.97
N ARG A 221 4.66 12.35 2.51
CA ARG A 221 3.98 11.18 1.98
C ARG A 221 4.96 10.04 1.67
N LYS A 222 5.98 9.87 2.49
CA LYS A 222 6.90 8.74 2.41
C LYS A 222 6.32 7.59 3.24
N LEU A 223 6.18 6.42 2.60
CA LEU A 223 5.82 5.18 3.29
C LEU A 223 7.06 4.58 3.93
N ALA A 224 6.99 4.34 5.24
CA ALA A 224 8.16 3.95 6.02
C ALA A 224 8.30 2.43 6.22
N ASP A 225 7.26 1.62 5.96
CA ASP A 225 7.30 0.21 6.38
C ASP A 225 6.82 -0.80 5.33
N SER A 226 7.77 -1.60 4.83
CA SER A 226 7.52 -2.75 3.98
C SER A 226 6.57 -3.78 4.63
N PHE A 227 6.58 -3.89 5.97
CA PHE A 227 5.67 -4.76 6.69
C PHE A 227 4.23 -4.24 6.61
N GLU A 228 4.00 -2.96 6.86
CA GLU A 228 2.66 -2.35 6.81
C GLU A 228 2.01 -2.54 5.43
N LEU A 229 2.79 -2.35 4.36
CA LEU A 229 2.34 -2.61 2.99
C LEU A 229 1.91 -4.07 2.82
N LYS A 230 2.82 -5.03 3.04
CA LYS A 230 2.51 -6.47 2.92
C LYS A 230 1.33 -6.90 3.79
N TRP A 231 1.21 -6.32 4.99
CA TRP A 231 0.11 -6.56 5.91
C TRP A 231 -1.23 -6.06 5.35
N LEU A 232 -1.27 -4.82 4.84
CA LEU A 232 -2.49 -4.22 4.29
C LEU A 232 -2.95 -4.93 3.01
N SER A 233 -2.04 -5.22 2.07
CA SER A 233 -2.37 -5.98 0.86
C SER A 233 -2.89 -7.39 1.19
N SER A 234 -2.27 -8.08 2.15
CA SER A 234 -2.74 -9.38 2.63
C SER A 234 -4.16 -9.31 3.22
N ARG A 235 -4.46 -8.26 4.01
CA ARG A 235 -5.81 -8.04 4.54
C ARG A 235 -6.81 -7.71 3.44
N MET A 236 -6.44 -6.90 2.46
CA MET A 236 -7.30 -6.59 1.31
C MET A 236 -7.68 -7.85 0.54
N LEU A 237 -6.69 -8.66 0.18
CA LEU A 237 -6.88 -9.88 -0.59
C LEU A 237 -7.62 -10.97 0.20
N SER A 238 -7.50 -11.00 1.53
CA SER A 238 -8.32 -11.90 2.36
C SER A 238 -9.83 -11.61 2.29
N GLY A 239 -10.19 -10.36 2.00
CA GLY A 239 -11.58 -9.90 1.92
C GLY A 239 -12.17 -9.98 0.52
N VAL A 240 -11.47 -10.60 -0.43
CA VAL A 240 -11.82 -10.61 -1.85
C VAL A 240 -11.66 -12.02 -2.42
N ASN A 241 -12.74 -12.59 -2.96
CA ASN A 241 -12.65 -13.87 -3.67
C ASN A 241 -12.14 -13.61 -5.09
N SER A 242 -10.88 -13.98 -5.37
CA SER A 242 -10.24 -13.84 -6.68
C SER A 242 -9.33 -15.03 -6.95
N ASN A 243 -9.46 -15.66 -8.13
CA ASN A 243 -8.55 -16.72 -8.58
C ASN A 243 -7.10 -16.24 -8.60
N LYS A 244 -6.88 -14.94 -8.89
CA LYS A 244 -5.56 -14.33 -8.87
C LYS A 244 -4.92 -14.38 -7.47
N THR A 245 -5.72 -14.28 -6.41
CA THR A 245 -5.23 -14.44 -5.02
C THR A 245 -4.77 -15.87 -4.75
N VAL A 246 -5.47 -16.88 -5.28
CA VAL A 246 -5.06 -18.29 -5.18
C VAL A 246 -3.70 -18.50 -5.84
N ASP A 247 -3.52 -17.96 -7.05
CA ASP A 247 -2.25 -18.02 -7.76
C ASP A 247 -1.12 -17.28 -7.02
N MET A 248 -1.42 -16.14 -6.40
CA MET A 248 -0.46 -15.41 -5.56
C MET A 248 -0.02 -16.22 -4.35
N ILE A 249 -0.94 -16.96 -3.70
CA ILE A 249 -0.60 -17.83 -2.56
C ILE A 249 0.33 -18.95 -3.00
N LYS A 250 -0.01 -19.63 -4.10
CA LYS A 250 0.84 -20.70 -4.68
C LYS A 250 2.24 -20.20 -4.99
N ASN A 251 2.34 -19.01 -5.61
CA ASN A 251 3.60 -18.40 -6.00
C ASN A 251 4.31 -17.63 -4.87
N SER A 252 3.77 -17.64 -3.65
CA SER A 252 4.34 -16.94 -2.48
C SER A 252 4.55 -15.44 -2.71
N SER A 253 3.59 -14.79 -3.37
CA SER A 253 3.67 -13.38 -3.68
C SER A 253 3.76 -12.52 -2.41
N PRO A 254 4.59 -11.45 -2.39
CA PRO A 254 4.65 -10.51 -1.27
C PRO A 254 3.29 -9.90 -0.91
N ASP A 255 2.40 -9.74 -1.90
CA ASP A 255 1.03 -9.24 -1.74
C ASP A 255 0.19 -10.06 -0.73
N VAL A 256 0.47 -11.36 -0.60
CA VAL A 256 -0.28 -12.31 0.24
C VAL A 256 0.56 -12.88 1.38
N GLN A 257 1.74 -12.31 1.65
CA GLN A 257 2.71 -12.85 2.60
C GLN A 257 2.10 -13.12 4.00
N TYR A 258 1.13 -12.31 4.42
CA TYR A 258 0.48 -12.40 5.73
C TYR A 258 -1.01 -12.77 5.64
N ILE A 259 -1.49 -13.30 4.51
CA ILE A 259 -2.93 -13.55 4.29
C ILE A 259 -3.51 -14.56 5.30
N THR A 260 -2.72 -15.57 5.68
CA THR A 260 -3.11 -16.59 6.66
C THR A 260 -2.98 -16.08 8.10
N SER A 261 -2.08 -15.13 8.39
CA SER A 261 -2.05 -14.45 9.69
C SER A 261 -3.23 -13.48 9.83
N ALA A 262 -3.63 -12.82 8.75
CA ALA A 262 -4.83 -11.99 8.70
C ALA A 262 -6.10 -12.82 9.00
N TYR A 263 -6.14 -14.10 8.61
CA TYR A 263 -7.21 -15.05 8.94
C TYR A 263 -7.51 -15.13 10.43
N ALA A 264 -6.48 -15.29 11.27
CA ALA A 264 -6.64 -15.48 12.71
C ALA A 264 -7.29 -14.26 13.39
N THR A 265 -7.16 -13.08 12.78
CA THR A 265 -7.73 -11.84 13.30
C THR A 265 -9.17 -11.59 12.85
N ASN A 266 -9.63 -12.18 11.75
CA ASN A 266 -10.96 -11.98 11.18
C ASN A 266 -11.42 -13.24 10.45
N ALA A 267 -12.31 -14.03 11.06
CA ALA A 267 -12.95 -15.17 10.40
C ALA A 267 -13.98 -14.70 9.36
N ASN A 268 -13.51 -14.19 8.22
CA ASN A 268 -14.35 -13.78 7.10
C ASN A 268 -14.64 -14.99 6.19
N ASN A 269 -15.89 -15.16 5.77
CA ASN A 269 -16.34 -16.24 4.87
C ASN A 269 -15.56 -16.26 3.54
N LYS A 270 -15.15 -15.11 3.01
CA LYS A 270 -14.42 -15.04 1.74
C LYS A 270 -13.03 -15.68 1.81
N LEU A 271 -12.31 -15.51 2.93
CA LEU A 271 -11.00 -16.15 3.07
C LEU A 271 -11.14 -17.68 3.20
N ARG A 272 -12.24 -18.18 3.78
CA ARG A 272 -12.54 -19.62 3.79
C ARG A 272 -12.61 -20.17 2.36
N GLU A 273 -13.38 -19.51 1.49
CA GLU A 273 -13.48 -19.87 0.07
C GLU A 273 -12.10 -19.87 -0.62
N ILE A 274 -11.25 -18.87 -0.35
CA ILE A 274 -9.90 -18.79 -0.92
C ILE A 274 -9.05 -19.98 -0.48
N VAL A 275 -8.97 -20.28 0.83
CA VAL A 275 -8.13 -21.40 1.31
C VAL A 275 -8.67 -22.75 0.84
N ASP A 276 -9.98 -22.88 0.65
CA ASP A 276 -10.59 -24.08 0.10
C ASP A 276 -10.29 -24.24 -1.38
N ASN A 277 -10.28 -23.15 -2.17
CA ASN A 277 -9.86 -23.18 -3.56
C ASN A 277 -8.36 -23.51 -3.68
N VAL A 278 -7.51 -22.96 -2.79
CA VAL A 278 -6.09 -23.32 -2.71
C VAL A 278 -5.92 -24.82 -2.41
N TYR A 279 -6.72 -25.37 -1.50
CA TYR A 279 -6.74 -26.80 -1.21
C TYR A 279 -7.16 -27.61 -2.43
N ASP A 280 -8.30 -27.29 -3.05
CA ASP A 280 -8.81 -28.02 -4.22
C ASP A 280 -7.79 -28.02 -5.37
N ASP A 281 -7.17 -26.88 -5.63
CA ASP A 281 -6.13 -26.76 -6.66
C ASP A 281 -4.92 -27.66 -6.37
N PHE A 282 -4.43 -27.67 -5.13
CA PHE A 282 -3.35 -28.57 -4.71
C PHE A 282 -3.71 -30.05 -4.91
N ARG A 283 -4.96 -30.43 -4.59
CA ARG A 283 -5.45 -31.80 -4.77
C ARG A 283 -5.58 -32.19 -6.24
N ASN A 284 -6.10 -31.29 -7.06
CA ASN A 284 -6.23 -31.48 -8.50
C ASN A 284 -4.85 -31.67 -9.16
N GLU A 285 -3.83 -30.94 -8.70
CA GLU A 285 -2.48 -31.01 -9.28
C GLU A 285 -1.66 -32.22 -8.79
N HIS A 286 -1.75 -32.57 -7.50
CA HIS A 286 -0.85 -33.56 -6.89
C HIS A 286 -1.51 -34.87 -6.44
N GLY A 287 -2.84 -34.92 -6.46
CA GLY A 287 -3.66 -36.09 -6.18
C GLY A 287 -4.06 -36.29 -4.70
N GLU A 288 -4.94 -37.26 -4.48
CA GLU A 288 -5.63 -37.47 -3.20
C GLU A 288 -4.74 -37.93 -2.02
N ASN A 289 -3.51 -38.35 -2.30
CA ASN A 289 -2.57 -38.79 -1.26
C ASN A 289 -1.43 -37.79 -1.03
N ALA A 290 -1.42 -36.65 -1.73
CA ALA A 290 -0.43 -35.61 -1.54
C ALA A 290 -0.66 -34.84 -0.24
N ILE A 291 0.41 -34.61 0.51
CA ILE A 291 0.42 -33.77 1.72
C ILE A 291 1.41 -32.62 1.52
N PRO A 292 0.99 -31.36 1.68
CA PRO A 292 1.89 -30.23 1.55
C PRO A 292 2.86 -30.17 2.72
N VAL A 293 4.15 -30.07 2.42
CA VAL A 293 5.22 -29.93 3.40
C VAL A 293 6.07 -28.70 3.07
N SER A 294 6.49 -27.97 4.10
CA SER A 294 7.31 -26.75 3.92
C SER A 294 8.71 -26.85 4.54
N ASN A 295 9.03 -27.97 5.17
CA ASN A 295 10.35 -28.21 5.78
C ASN A 295 10.71 -29.71 5.74
N GLN A 296 11.98 -29.99 6.02
CA GLN A 296 12.53 -31.35 5.97
C GLN A 296 11.96 -32.28 7.04
N GLU A 297 11.56 -31.74 8.19
CA GLU A 297 10.97 -32.52 9.28
C GLU A 297 9.61 -33.09 8.87
N GLU A 298 8.71 -32.22 8.39
CA GLU A 298 7.40 -32.61 7.85
C GLU A 298 7.54 -33.60 6.68
N TYR A 299 8.50 -33.35 5.77
CA TYR A 299 8.77 -34.26 4.67
C TYR A 299 9.12 -35.66 5.17
N THR A 300 10.02 -35.73 6.16
CA THR A 300 10.49 -37.00 6.74
C THR A 300 9.36 -37.71 7.44
N GLU A 301 8.52 -36.99 8.18
CA GLU A 301 7.36 -37.53 8.89
C GLU A 301 6.35 -38.15 7.92
N VAL A 302 5.97 -37.42 6.87
CA VAL A 302 5.00 -37.89 5.87
C VAL A 302 5.55 -39.06 5.07
N SER A 303 6.86 -39.06 4.74
CA SER A 303 7.52 -40.13 3.99
C SER A 303 7.50 -41.49 4.71
N LYS A 304 7.27 -41.52 6.03
CA LYS A 304 7.11 -42.77 6.79
C LYS A 304 5.79 -43.48 6.47
N SER A 305 4.81 -42.77 5.93
CA SER A 305 3.52 -43.35 5.57
C SER A 305 3.60 -44.03 4.20
N ALA A 306 3.12 -45.28 4.12
CA ALA A 306 2.93 -45.95 2.83
C ALA A 306 1.74 -45.38 2.02
N LYS A 307 0.86 -44.61 2.66
CA LYS A 307 -0.36 -44.06 2.05
C LYS A 307 -0.17 -42.66 1.50
N TYR A 308 0.59 -41.81 2.18
CA TYR A 308 0.72 -40.40 1.85
C TYR A 308 2.06 -40.07 1.20
N ARG A 309 2.05 -39.10 0.28
CA ARG A 309 3.24 -38.61 -0.43
C ARG A 309 3.50 -37.15 -0.07
N PRO A 310 4.68 -36.79 0.44
CA PRO A 310 5.00 -35.39 0.70
C PRO A 310 5.22 -34.62 -0.61
N VAL A 311 4.72 -33.39 -0.67
CA VAL A 311 4.95 -32.45 -1.78
C VAL A 311 5.48 -31.14 -1.18
N TYR A 312 6.69 -30.76 -1.59
CA TYR A 312 7.29 -29.50 -1.16
C TYR A 312 6.54 -28.31 -1.76
N VAL A 313 6.09 -27.43 -0.88
CA VAL A 313 5.49 -26.13 -1.22
C VAL A 313 6.09 -25.06 -0.30
N SER A 314 5.87 -23.80 -0.62
CA SER A 314 6.29 -22.71 0.28
C SER A 314 5.53 -22.77 1.62
N SER A 315 6.11 -22.15 2.66
CA SER A 315 5.48 -22.11 3.98
C SER A 315 4.10 -21.43 3.94
N SER A 316 3.93 -20.34 3.20
CA SER A 316 2.65 -19.65 3.06
C SER A 316 1.61 -20.53 2.38
N HIS A 317 1.98 -21.23 1.31
CA HIS A 317 1.11 -22.14 0.58
C HIS A 317 0.73 -23.35 1.46
N ALA A 318 1.68 -23.97 2.16
CA ALA A 318 1.40 -25.07 3.09
C ALA A 318 0.43 -24.64 4.19
N ILE A 319 0.63 -23.46 4.79
CA ILE A 319 -0.27 -22.94 5.84
C ILE A 319 -1.67 -22.72 5.26
N ALA A 320 -1.81 -22.12 4.08
CA ALA A 320 -3.10 -21.90 3.44
C ALA A 320 -3.85 -23.22 3.20
N ILE A 321 -3.19 -24.24 2.64
CA ILE A 321 -3.78 -25.56 2.43
C ILE A 321 -4.22 -26.18 3.76
N LYS A 322 -3.33 -26.18 4.77
CA LYS A 322 -3.60 -26.77 6.10
C LYS A 322 -4.69 -26.03 6.89
N THR A 323 -5.00 -24.78 6.51
CA THR A 323 -6.05 -23.95 7.12
C THR A 323 -7.43 -24.18 6.49
N SER A 324 -7.50 -24.78 5.30
CA SER A 324 -8.76 -25.12 4.65
C SER A 324 -9.63 -26.02 5.53
N HIS A 325 -10.94 -25.81 5.50
CA HIS A 325 -11.87 -26.68 6.24
C HIS A 325 -11.95 -28.10 5.63
N LYS A 326 -11.56 -28.23 4.36
CA LYS A 326 -11.49 -29.50 3.63
C LYS A 326 -10.24 -30.30 4.01
N TYR A 327 -9.23 -29.65 4.58
CA TYR A 327 -8.01 -30.32 4.98
C TYR A 327 -8.24 -31.12 6.26
N VAL A 328 -8.08 -32.44 6.14
CA VAL A 328 -8.05 -33.36 7.28
C VAL A 328 -6.60 -33.74 7.55
N LYS A 329 -6.09 -33.42 8.75
CA LYS A 329 -4.73 -33.80 9.13
C LYS A 329 -4.58 -35.32 9.02
N PRO A 330 -3.63 -35.82 8.21
CA PRO A 330 -3.45 -37.26 8.04
C PRO A 330 -3.03 -37.88 9.37
N ALA A 331 -3.69 -38.98 9.74
CA ALA A 331 -3.19 -39.86 10.79
C ALA A 331 -1.95 -40.57 10.23
N LEU A 332 -0.78 -40.02 10.54
CA LEU A 332 0.49 -40.70 10.31
C LEU A 332 0.58 -41.76 11.39
N GLU A 333 0.61 -43.03 10.99
CA GLU A 333 0.77 -44.11 11.97
C GLU A 333 2.05 -43.81 12.76
N PRO A 334 2.00 -43.80 14.11
CA PRO A 334 3.21 -43.70 14.88
C PRO A 334 4.09 -44.86 14.43
N GLU A 335 5.36 -44.54 14.18
CA GLU A 335 6.41 -45.51 13.90
C GLU A 335 6.12 -46.77 14.72
N LYS A 336 6.00 -47.94 14.08
CA LYS A 336 6.16 -49.21 14.81
C LYS A 336 7.55 -49.08 15.42
N LYS A 337 7.63 -48.60 16.67
CA LYS A 337 8.88 -48.46 17.40
C LYS A 337 9.52 -49.81 17.24
N GLU A 338 10.69 -49.82 16.61
CA GLU A 338 11.46 -51.04 16.44
C GLU A 338 11.53 -51.68 17.82
N SER A 339 11.09 -52.94 17.92
CA SER A 339 10.88 -53.55 19.22
C SER A 339 12.16 -53.47 20.03
N VAL A 340 12.01 -53.33 21.35
CA VAL A 340 13.16 -53.21 22.26
C VAL A 340 14.14 -54.35 22.01
N ASN A 341 13.61 -55.54 21.69
CA ASN A 341 14.36 -56.71 21.26
C ASN A 341 15.23 -56.43 20.03
N LYS A 342 14.67 -55.99 18.89
CA LYS A 342 15.44 -55.66 17.68
C LYS A 342 16.52 -54.60 17.91
N ARG A 343 16.21 -53.57 18.71
CA ARG A 343 17.18 -52.51 19.03
C ARG A 343 18.36 -53.04 19.84
N LEU A 344 18.09 -53.93 20.80
CA LEU A 344 19.14 -54.57 21.60
C LEU A 344 19.99 -55.53 20.76
N VAL A 345 19.37 -56.30 19.87
CA VAL A 345 20.09 -57.18 18.93
C VAL A 345 21.04 -56.38 18.03
N SER A 346 20.53 -55.31 17.39
CA SER A 346 21.35 -54.48 16.51
C SER A 346 22.48 -53.77 17.25
N TRP A 347 22.25 -53.35 18.50
CA TRP A 347 23.28 -52.75 19.34
C TRP A 347 24.36 -53.76 19.69
N LEU A 348 23.97 -54.96 20.13
CA LEU A 348 24.90 -56.03 20.47
C LEU A 348 25.76 -56.41 19.27
N ASP A 349 25.16 -56.63 18.09
CA ASP A 349 25.90 -56.96 16.87
C ASP A 349 26.96 -55.91 16.52
N SER A 350 26.65 -54.63 16.72
CA SER A 350 27.57 -53.52 16.43
C SER A 350 28.74 -53.43 17.43
N HIS A 351 28.59 -53.99 18.64
CA HIS A 351 29.57 -53.89 19.72
C HIS A 351 30.13 -55.26 20.14
N LYS A 352 29.80 -56.35 19.43
CA LYS A 352 30.26 -57.71 19.74
C LYS A 352 31.79 -57.81 19.85
N GLN A 353 32.54 -57.03 19.09
CA GLN A 353 34.01 -57.07 19.09
C GLN A 353 34.64 -56.37 20.31
N SER A 354 33.93 -55.44 20.96
CA SER A 354 34.41 -54.70 22.13
C SER A 354 33.95 -55.31 23.46
N LEU A 355 33.12 -56.36 23.42
CA LEU A 355 32.58 -57.02 24.59
C LEU A 355 33.25 -58.39 24.82
N SER A 356 33.36 -58.77 26.10
CA SER A 356 33.85 -60.11 26.45
C SER A 356 32.81 -61.18 26.10
N LYS A 357 33.25 -62.40 25.76
CA LYS A 357 32.35 -63.53 25.46
C LYS A 357 31.31 -63.80 26.55
N LYS A 358 31.67 -63.57 27.83
CA LYS A 358 30.75 -63.72 28.96
C LYS A 358 29.66 -62.64 28.97
N ALA A 359 30.03 -61.39 28.68
CA ALA A 359 29.09 -60.28 28.63
C ALA A 359 28.13 -60.38 27.43
N ILE A 360 28.61 -60.84 26.28
CA ILE A 360 27.78 -61.11 25.10
C ILE A 360 26.70 -62.14 25.45
N LYS A 361 27.09 -63.29 26.02
CA LYS A 361 26.17 -64.36 26.36
C LYS A 361 25.10 -63.93 27.38
N GLN A 362 25.51 -63.15 28.40
CA GLN A 362 24.56 -62.60 29.38
C GLN A 362 23.58 -61.61 28.74
N LEU A 363 24.02 -60.80 27.78
CA LEU A 363 23.12 -59.88 27.09
C LEU A 363 22.20 -60.60 26.09
N GLU A 364 22.65 -61.67 25.45
CA GLU A 364 21.81 -62.53 24.61
C GLU A 364 20.70 -63.20 25.42
N GLU A 365 21.00 -63.71 26.62
CA GLU A 365 19.99 -64.26 27.55
C GLU A 365 18.98 -63.18 27.99
N ILE A 366 19.45 -61.95 28.30
CA ILE A 366 18.57 -60.82 28.61
C ILE A 366 17.69 -60.43 27.40
N ILE A 367 18.21 -60.48 26.19
CA ILE A 367 17.46 -60.18 24.96
C ILE A 367 16.38 -61.24 24.71
N GLU A 368 16.66 -62.52 24.98
CA GLU A 368 15.68 -63.61 24.88
C GLU A 368 14.56 -63.48 25.92
N ASP A 369 14.86 -62.98 27.12
CA ASP A 369 13.89 -62.74 28.20
C ASP A 369 13.02 -61.48 27.98
N VAL A 370 13.42 -60.56 27.08
CA VAL A 370 12.63 -59.37 26.71
C VAL A 370 11.58 -59.76 25.67
N VAL A 371 10.38 -60.10 26.16
CA VAL A 371 9.18 -60.33 25.34
C VAL A 371 8.63 -59.01 24.82
N GLU A 372 8.19 -58.98 23.55
CA GLU A 372 7.51 -57.82 22.92
C GLU A 372 6.24 -57.39 23.65
#